data_AF-A0A955V1N1-F1
#
_entry.id   AF-A0A955V1N1-F1
#
_cell.length_a   1.000
_cell.length_b   1.000
_cell.length_c   1.000
_cell.angle_alpha   90.00
_cell.angle_beta   90.00
_cell.angle_gamma   90.00
#
_symmetry.space_group_name_H-M   'P 1'
#
loop_
_entity.id
_entity.type
_entity.pdbx_description
1 polymer ?
#
loop_
_entity_poly.entity_id
_entity_poly.type
_entity_poly.pdbx_seq_one_letter_code
_entity_poly.pdbx_strand_id
1 'polypeptide(L)'
;MSAATEFESTPKLLFTTRTNTELGAESVAVGADGSIELRGVLKQVTESMLTSYPRTLLGKWTPNRASVRYARDEIGERRVRDFATGEALGADALAAMAR
;
A
#
# COMPACT_ATOMS: atom_id res chain seq x y z
N MET A 1 22.62 11.26 5.31
CA MET A 1 21.78 10.33 4.53
C MET A 1 21.12 11.13 3.43
N SER A 2 21.47 10.84 2.18
CA SER A 2 21.04 11.61 1.01
C SER A 2 19.55 11.37 0.76
N ALA A 3 18.76 12.44 0.54
CA ALA A 3 17.31 12.40 0.26
C ALA A 3 16.90 11.61 -1.01
N ALA A 4 17.82 10.87 -1.63
CA ALA A 4 17.58 10.09 -2.84
C ALA A 4 16.94 8.71 -2.55
N THR A 5 17.12 8.15 -1.35
CA THR A 5 16.73 6.76 -1.06
C THR A 5 15.26 6.59 -0.65
N GLU A 6 14.57 7.66 -0.21
CA GLU A 6 13.19 7.57 0.29
C GLU A 6 12.13 7.39 -0.82
N PHE A 7 12.50 7.56 -2.09
CA PHE A 7 11.56 7.55 -3.23
C PHE A 7 11.74 6.35 -4.18
N GLU A 8 12.43 5.30 -3.72
CA GLU A 8 12.60 4.04 -4.45
C GLU A 8 11.70 2.91 -3.91
N SER A 9 10.90 3.18 -2.87
CA SER A 9 9.92 2.22 -2.36
C SER A 9 8.99 1.76 -3.47
N THR A 10 8.82 0.45 -3.61
CA THR A 10 7.92 -0.15 -4.60
C THR A 10 6.91 -1.03 -3.87
N PRO A 11 5.61 -0.78 -4.02
CA PRO A 11 4.61 -1.60 -3.34
C PRO A 11 4.61 -3.03 -3.89
N LYS A 12 4.24 -3.98 -3.04
CA LYS A 12 3.92 -5.35 -3.46
C LYS A 12 2.46 -5.51 -3.81
N LEU A 13 1.61 -4.74 -3.15
CA LEU A 13 0.17 -4.76 -3.38
C LEU A 13 -0.37 -3.33 -3.41
N LEU A 14 -1.51 -3.18 -4.08
CA LEU A 14 -2.30 -1.97 -4.08
C LEU A 14 -3.62 -2.23 -3.36
N PHE A 15 -4.16 -1.22 -2.70
CA PHE A 15 -5.45 -1.26 -2.05
C PHE A 15 -6.11 0.11 -2.03
N THR A 16 -7.44 0.13 -1.98
CA THR A 16 -8.22 1.35 -1.78
C THR A 16 -8.63 1.53 -0.32
N THR A 17 -8.43 2.73 0.21
CA THR A 17 -8.95 3.12 1.53
C THR A 17 -10.47 3.27 1.51
N ARG A 18 -11.08 3.47 2.68
CA ARG A 18 -12.50 3.83 2.81
C ARG A 18 -12.90 5.10 2.05
N THR A 19 -11.95 6.01 1.80
CA THR A 19 -12.15 7.24 1.04
C THR A 19 -11.83 7.07 -0.45
N ASN A 20 -11.78 5.84 -0.96
CA ASN A 20 -11.43 5.50 -2.34
C ASN A 20 -10.06 6.04 -2.79
N THR A 21 -9.13 6.21 -1.85
CA THR A 21 -7.75 6.57 -2.18
C THR A 21 -6.95 5.30 -2.42
N GLU A 22 -6.35 5.16 -3.59
CA GLU A 22 -5.44 4.05 -3.87
C GLU A 22 -4.09 4.28 -3.19
N LEU A 23 -3.61 3.25 -2.51
CA LEU A 23 -2.35 3.22 -1.80
C LEU A 23 -1.63 1.90 -2.08
N GLY A 24 -0.35 1.88 -1.78
CA GLY A 24 0.49 0.69 -1.87
C GLY A 24 0.86 0.17 -0.49
N ALA A 25 1.22 -1.10 -0.38
CA ALA A 25 1.86 -1.65 0.81
C ALA A 25 3.03 -2.58 0.43
N GLU A 26 4.04 -2.62 1.29
CA GLU A 26 5.27 -3.39 1.07
C GLU A 26 5.19 -4.81 1.65
N SER A 27 4.32 -5.03 2.63
CA SER A 27 4.12 -6.35 3.24
C SER A 27 2.74 -6.48 3.89
N VAL A 28 2.42 -7.72 4.24
CA VAL A 28 1.20 -8.10 4.96
C VAL A 28 1.62 -8.82 6.24
N ALA A 29 0.88 -8.59 7.32
CA ALA A 29 0.90 -9.41 8.51
C ALA A 29 -0.54 -9.79 8.91
N VAL A 30 -0.68 -10.88 9.66
CA VAL A 30 -1.96 -11.30 10.23
C VAL A 30 -1.93 -11.04 11.73
N GLY A 31 -2.91 -10.29 12.23
CA GLY A 31 -3.10 -10.06 13.66
C GLY A 31 -3.56 -11.32 14.39
N ALA A 32 -3.40 -11.36 15.71
CA ALA A 32 -3.85 -12.47 16.54
C ALA A 32 -5.38 -12.70 16.48
N ASP A 33 -6.14 -11.66 16.13
CA ASP A 33 -7.58 -11.67 15.91
C ASP A 33 -7.97 -12.06 14.46
N GLY A 34 -7.01 -12.43 13.62
CA GLY A 34 -7.22 -12.74 12.21
C GLY A 34 -7.39 -11.52 11.32
N SER A 35 -7.17 -10.29 11.84
CA SER A 35 -7.13 -9.08 11.03
C SER A 35 -5.96 -9.08 10.06
N ILE A 36 -6.13 -8.40 8.92
CA ILE A 36 -5.08 -8.22 7.93
C ILE A 36 -4.45 -6.85 8.14
N GLU A 37 -3.15 -6.83 8.40
CA GLU A 37 -2.36 -5.61 8.55
C GLU A 37 -1.48 -5.39 7.32
N LEU A 38 -1.74 -4.32 6.58
CA LEU A 38 -0.92 -3.87 5.46
C LEU A 38 0.17 -2.93 6.00
N ARG A 39 1.44 -3.29 5.81
CA ARG A 39 2.60 -2.60 6.40
C ARG A 39 3.47 -1.93 5.34
N GLY A 40 4.18 -0.89 5.75
CA GLY A 40 4.98 -0.06 4.83
C GLY A 40 4.07 0.59 3.80
N VAL A 41 3.07 1.35 4.25
CA VAL A 41 2.06 1.90 3.36
C VAL A 41 2.62 3.10 2.61
N LEU A 42 2.51 3.02 1.30
CA LEU A 42 3.05 3.97 0.34
C LEU A 42 1.90 4.76 -0.31
N LYS A 43 2.22 5.98 -0.75
CA LYS A 43 1.34 6.80 -1.57
C LYS A 43 2.06 7.18 -2.85
N GLN A 44 1.35 7.16 -3.97
CA GLN A 44 1.89 7.65 -5.24
C GLN A 44 1.87 9.17 -5.27
N VAL A 45 2.96 9.79 -5.69
CA VAL A 45 3.04 11.24 -5.88
C VAL A 45 2.20 11.63 -7.09
N THR A 46 1.17 12.44 -6.86
CA THR A 46 0.27 12.98 -7.88
C THR A 46 0.59 14.46 -8.16
N GLU A 47 -0.01 15.03 -9.21
CA GLU A 47 0.20 16.44 -9.57
C GLU A 47 -0.14 17.41 -8.42
N SER A 48 -1.21 17.14 -7.68
CA SER A 48 -1.61 17.93 -6.51
C SER A 48 -0.57 17.96 -5.38
N MET A 49 0.36 17.01 -5.37
CA MET A 49 1.43 16.92 -4.37
C MET A 49 2.71 17.66 -4.82
N LEU A 50 2.78 18.15 -6.05
CA LEU A 50 3.96 18.86 -6.57
C LEU A 50 4.22 20.22 -5.91
N THR A 51 3.30 20.70 -5.07
CA THR A 51 3.55 21.83 -4.16
C THR A 51 4.57 21.49 -3.07
N SER A 52 4.69 20.20 -2.72
CA SER A 52 5.55 19.70 -1.64
C SER A 52 6.65 18.76 -2.15
N TYR A 53 6.59 18.31 -3.40
CA TYR A 53 7.55 17.38 -3.99
C TYR A 53 8.07 17.89 -5.34
N PRO A 54 9.35 17.66 -5.67
CA PRO A 54 9.88 17.97 -7.00
C PRO A 54 9.18 17.13 -8.09
N ARG A 55 9.01 17.73 -9.28
CA ARG A 55 8.34 17.11 -10.43
C ARG A 55 8.95 15.77 -10.88
N THR A 56 10.23 15.56 -10.60
CA THR A 56 10.96 14.29 -10.88
C THR A 56 10.43 13.10 -10.09
N LEU A 57 9.60 13.33 -9.06
CA LEU A 57 8.98 12.29 -8.26
C LEU A 57 7.54 11.97 -8.69
N LEU A 58 6.98 12.69 -9.66
CA LEU A 58 5.62 12.42 -10.15
C LEU A 58 5.50 10.95 -10.59
N GLY A 59 4.47 10.26 -10.07
CA GLY A 59 4.23 8.84 -10.33
C GLY A 59 5.07 7.87 -9.48
N LYS A 60 6.08 8.34 -8.73
CA LYS A 60 6.83 7.50 -7.79
C LYS A 60 6.04 7.26 -6.52
N TRP A 61 6.37 6.18 -5.82
CA TRP A 61 5.80 5.84 -4.52
C TRP A 61 6.68 6.37 -3.40
N THR A 62 6.05 6.92 -2.37
CA THR A 62 6.72 7.45 -1.18
C THR A 62 6.09 6.88 0.08
N PRO A 63 6.86 6.70 1.17
CA PRO A 63 6.31 6.36 2.48
C PRO A 63 5.18 7.31 2.89
N ASN A 64 4.09 6.75 3.41
CA ASN A 64 2.93 7.51 3.86
C ASN A 64 2.52 7.17 5.29
N ARG A 65 2.54 5.90 5.68
CA ARG A 65 2.28 5.47 7.08
C ARG A 65 2.85 4.09 7.37
N ALA A 66 3.07 3.79 8.64
CA ALA A 66 3.65 2.52 9.07
C ALA A 66 2.76 1.31 8.72
N SER A 67 1.47 1.36 9.05
CA SER A 67 0.52 0.29 8.70
C SER A 67 -0.94 0.76 8.65
N VAL A 68 -1.79 -0.08 8.08
CA VAL A 68 -3.25 -0.01 8.18
C VAL A 68 -3.78 -1.41 8.46
N ARG A 69 -4.73 -1.51 9.38
CA ARG A 69 -5.39 -2.77 9.74
C ARG A 69 -6.83 -2.79 9.23
N TYR A 70 -7.24 -3.93 8.69
CA TYR A 70 -8.60 -4.21 8.29
C TYR A 70 -9.08 -5.51 8.92
N ALA A 71 -10.37 -5.56 9.27
CA ALA A 71 -11.01 -6.84 9.53
C ALA A 71 -11.02 -7.68 8.25
N ARG A 72 -11.08 -9.01 8.40
CA ARG A 72 -10.92 -9.94 7.27
C ARG A 72 -12.04 -9.79 6.23
N ASP A 73 -13.26 -9.53 6.69
CA ASP A 73 -14.44 -9.27 5.89
C ASP A 73 -14.37 -7.94 5.12
N GLU A 74 -13.68 -6.94 5.66
CA GLU A 74 -13.50 -5.65 4.97
C GLU A 74 -12.58 -5.74 3.75
N ILE A 75 -11.69 -6.75 3.66
CA ILE A 75 -10.69 -6.84 2.58
C ILE A 75 -11.33 -6.87 1.19
N GLY A 76 -12.47 -7.55 1.04
CA GLY A 76 -13.19 -7.61 -0.23
C GLY A 76 -13.58 -6.23 -0.77
N GLU A 77 -13.84 -5.27 0.12
CA GLU A 77 -14.16 -3.89 -0.25
C GLU A 77 -12.93 -3.06 -0.63
N ARG A 78 -11.72 -3.48 -0.22
CA ARG A 78 -10.48 -2.71 -0.42
C ARG A 78 -9.85 -2.93 -1.79
N ARG A 79 -10.48 -3.73 -2.67
CA ARG A 79 -10.02 -3.99 -4.05
C ARG A 79 -8.53 -4.30 -4.11
N VAL A 80 -8.07 -5.13 -3.16
CA VAL A 80 -6.65 -5.40 -3.02
C VAL A 80 -6.17 -6.15 -4.26
N ARG A 81 -5.00 -5.77 -4.79
CA ARG A 81 -4.41 -6.41 -5.98
C ARG A 81 -2.90 -6.49 -5.87
N ASP A 82 -2.33 -7.52 -6.49
CA ASP A 82 -0.89 -7.63 -6.68
C ASP A 82 -0.40 -6.46 -7.56
N PHE A 83 0.69 -5.82 -7.15
CA PHE A 83 1.20 -4.66 -7.86
C PHE A 83 1.82 -5.01 -9.22
N ALA A 84 2.46 -6.18 -9.33
CA ALA A 84 3.15 -6.59 -10.53
C ALA A 84 2.20 -7.20 -11.56
N THR A 85 1.25 -8.03 -11.11
CA THR A 85 0.34 -8.76 -12.03
C THR A 85 -1.02 -8.08 -12.18
N GLY A 86 -1.42 -7.22 -11.24
CA GLY A 86 -2.76 -6.65 -11.18
C GLY A 86 -3.84 -7.64 -10.74
N GLU A 87 -3.46 -8.87 -10.36
CA GLU A 87 -4.39 -9.91 -9.91
C GLU A 87 -5.08 -9.49 -8.61
N ALA A 88 -6.41 -9.70 -8.54
CA ALA A 88 -7.18 -9.40 -7.34
C ALA A 88 -6.83 -10.38 -6.21
N LEU A 89 -6.53 -9.84 -5.03
CA LEU A 89 -6.15 -10.60 -3.84
C LEU A 89 -7.28 -10.58 -2.82
N GLY A 90 -7.82 -11.75 -2.52
CA GLY A 90 -8.73 -11.96 -1.39
C GLY A 90 -8.00 -12.05 -0.05
N ALA A 91 -8.77 -12.06 1.05
CA ALA A 91 -8.20 -12.15 2.39
C ALA A 91 -7.32 -13.40 2.61
N ASP A 92 -7.69 -14.53 2.02
CA ASP A 92 -6.94 -15.79 2.14
C ASP A 92 -5.58 -15.71 1.43
N ALA A 93 -5.55 -15.10 0.23
CA ALA A 93 -4.30 -14.85 -0.49
C ALA A 93 -3.39 -13.91 0.30
N LEU A 94 -3.94 -12.83 0.87
CA LEU A 94 -3.18 -11.91 1.70
C LEU A 94 -2.62 -12.57 2.96
N ALA A 95 -3.41 -13.43 3.61
CA ALA A 95 -2.95 -14.19 4.77
C ALA A 95 -1.81 -15.15 4.40
N ALA A 96 -1.86 -15.79 3.23
CA ALA A 96 -0.78 -16.64 2.72
C ALA A 96 0.50 -15.85 2.36
N MET A 97 0.37 -14.56 2.05
CA MET A 97 1.50 -13.66 1.78
C MET A 97 2.14 -13.07 3.05
N ALA A 98 1.57 -13.32 4.22
CA ALA A 98 2.02 -12.72 5.47
C ALA A 98 3.45 -13.13 5.83
N ARG A 99 4.25 -12.16 6.29
CA ARG A 99 5.65 -12.35 6.68
C ARG A 99 6.00 -11.58 7.94
#